data_AF-A0A813ICY5-F1
#
_entry.id   AF-A0A813ICY5-F1
#
_cell.length_a   1.000
_cell.length_b   1.000
_cell.length_c   1.000
_cell.angle_alpha   90.00
_cell.angle_beta   90.00
_cell.angle_gamma   90.00
#
_symmetry.space_group_name_H-M   'P 1'
#
loop_
_entity.id
_entity.type
_entity.pdbx_description
1 polymer ?
#
loop_
_entity_poly.entity_id
_entity_poly.type
_entity_poly.pdbx_seq_one_letter_code
_entity_poly.pdbx_strand_id
1 'polypeptide(L)'
;MHGLIHVIFKGFVVDTFGQDAWQEIMRKAGVEDDSTILKMQQYDDSLTFAAIQIGSEVAGAPMDAALELFGAYFVQFAAGNGFLSLLKSLGSNLAEFLSNLNILHHNIERDFTSAVFPLFEVQAASLPSAKGDHTFILRYGSSRPGLFPLLRGALKKTADLLFDAELEIRELAPTAADPAALPWARTTTPTEAQVSMEMELTVRPRSVAQQASSQEPPRNDSTQSSTQLEVVEAEPDWFSRSSAHLEVVEPEPNWFSKVAASCKEKHAAVDKVCAAYQNLDDATHPYFKLSAKDRVKVGVSLFRGVVAGQIAAPWTDQTELAQATEFWAAYEKLDSFYAQSRDWLQPGVVGTFPRKEGKIRFLSQSWGLPMGWDEMMGPNSSYSQAKAAEICCVAKDIASRELGDVSRWREVGFWLDKCCIPQGDKVLMSWCVNLLEEFIVFSDGLIVLVPWTYFTRLWCVYEWVCFLLVHDPMDIEICADPFIRDSTMPLYISCISNFKLESCQCFHEPDRAILLAKVDLYYKSRAAFERFLKFTSIALFARRLAHQRP
;
A
#
# COMPACT_ATOMS: atom_id res chain seq x y z
N MET A 1 8.74 20.08 15.18
CA MET A 1 7.98 18.93 14.66
C MET A 1 7.43 19.22 13.25
N HIS A 2 6.92 18.21 12.53
CA HIS A 2 6.33 18.38 11.19
C HIS A 2 5.06 19.24 11.23
N GLY A 3 4.85 20.12 10.24
CA GLY A 3 3.76 21.10 10.19
C GLY A 3 2.36 20.49 10.21
N LEU A 4 2.21 19.24 9.77
CA LEU A 4 0.97 18.48 9.94
C LEU A 4 0.51 18.41 11.41
N ILE A 5 1.44 18.32 12.38
CA ILE A 5 1.10 18.30 13.80
C ILE A 5 0.44 19.62 14.21
N HIS A 6 0.87 20.76 13.66
CA HIS A 6 0.26 22.06 13.93
C HIS A 6 -1.11 22.21 13.30
N VAL A 7 -1.31 21.66 12.10
CA VAL A 7 -2.64 21.62 11.46
C VAL A 7 -3.62 20.79 12.31
N ILE A 8 -3.19 19.63 12.81
CA ILE A 8 -4.02 18.79 13.67
C ILE A 8 -4.26 19.47 15.02
N PHE A 9 -3.26 20.15 15.58
CA PHE A 9 -3.40 20.91 16.82
C PHE A 9 -4.41 22.06 16.69
N LYS A 10 -4.38 22.80 15.57
CA LYS A 10 -5.41 23.80 15.26
C LYS A 10 -6.79 23.17 15.22
N GLY A 11 -6.95 22.06 14.48
CA GLY A 11 -8.22 21.31 14.43
C GLY A 11 -8.70 20.93 15.83
N PHE A 12 -7.82 20.37 16.66
CA PHE A 12 -8.11 20.03 18.04
C PHE A 12 -8.63 21.23 18.84
N VAL A 13 -7.93 22.36 18.80
CA VAL A 13 -8.32 23.56 19.56
C VAL A 13 -9.67 24.08 19.08
N VAL A 14 -9.88 24.18 17.77
CA VAL A 14 -11.11 24.72 17.19
C VAL A 14 -12.29 23.80 17.52
N ASP A 15 -12.13 22.49 17.35
CA ASP A 15 -13.19 21.51 17.59
C ASP A 15 -13.54 21.38 19.09
N THR A 16 -12.56 21.56 19.98
CA THR A 16 -12.74 21.35 21.43
C THR A 16 -13.07 22.63 22.19
N PHE A 17 -12.44 23.75 21.84
CA PHE A 17 -12.49 25.01 22.57
C PHE A 17 -13.01 26.20 21.74
N GLY A 18 -13.28 25.99 20.45
CA GLY A 18 -13.83 26.99 19.56
C GLY A 18 -12.78 27.92 18.93
N GLN A 19 -13.25 28.72 17.97
CA GLN A 19 -12.39 29.61 17.19
C GLN A 19 -11.74 30.71 18.04
N ASP A 20 -12.42 31.21 19.07
CA ASP A 20 -11.92 32.29 19.93
C ASP A 20 -10.67 31.83 20.72
N ALA A 21 -10.68 30.59 21.20
CA ALA A 21 -9.52 29.99 21.86
C ALA A 21 -8.32 29.89 20.90
N TRP A 22 -8.55 29.50 19.65
CA TRP A 22 -7.49 29.46 18.63
C TRP A 22 -6.90 30.85 18.35
N GLN A 23 -7.75 31.88 18.22
CA GLN A 23 -7.28 33.26 18.02
C GLN A 23 -6.44 33.76 19.19
N GLU A 24 -6.83 33.45 20.43
CA GLU A 24 -6.04 33.81 21.61
C GLU A 24 -4.69 33.07 21.66
N ILE A 25 -4.64 31.80 21.23
CA ILE A 25 -3.38 31.06 21.09
C ILE A 25 -2.48 31.74 20.05
N MET A 26 -2.99 32.08 18.87
CA MET A 26 -2.22 32.76 17.83
C MET A 26 -1.67 34.11 18.30
N ARG A 27 -2.50 34.90 18.98
CA ARG A 27 -2.10 36.19 19.57
C ARG A 27 -0.98 36.03 20.58
N LYS A 28 -1.07 35.04 21.48
CA LYS A 28 -0.02 34.73 22.47
C LYS A 28 1.25 34.17 21.82
N ALA A 29 1.11 33.40 20.74
CA ALA A 29 2.21 32.83 19.99
C ALA A 29 2.90 33.84 19.04
N GLY A 30 2.33 35.04 18.87
CA GLY A 30 2.84 36.05 17.95
C GLY A 30 2.65 35.70 16.47
N VAL A 31 1.63 34.89 16.15
CA VAL A 31 1.28 34.48 14.78
C VAL A 31 0.13 35.36 14.29
N GLU A 32 0.37 36.16 13.24
CA GLU A 32 -0.63 37.10 12.71
C GLU A 32 -1.60 36.45 11.70
N ASP A 33 -1.14 35.45 10.96
CA ASP A 33 -1.89 34.77 9.90
C ASP A 33 -1.72 33.26 10.00
N ASP A 34 -2.82 32.52 10.11
CA ASP A 34 -2.81 31.05 10.22
C ASP A 34 -2.41 30.35 8.91
N SER A 35 -2.50 31.06 7.77
CA SER A 35 -2.06 30.56 6.46
C SER A 35 -0.54 30.32 6.40
N THR A 36 0.20 30.90 7.35
CA THR A 36 1.65 30.70 7.51
C THR A 36 2.02 29.35 8.12
N ILE A 37 1.04 28.59 8.64
CA ILE A 37 1.24 27.22 9.12
C ILE A 37 1.22 26.26 7.93
N LEU A 38 2.39 26.02 7.34
CA LEU A 38 2.57 25.19 6.17
C LEU A 38 2.66 23.71 6.56
N LYS A 39 1.70 22.90 6.08
CA LYS A 39 1.59 21.45 6.36
C LYS A 39 2.87 20.67 6.06
N MET A 40 3.61 21.05 5.02
CA MET A 40 4.80 20.35 4.52
C MET A 40 6.13 20.91 5.06
N GLN A 41 6.08 21.84 6.02
CA GLN A 41 7.28 22.45 6.60
C GLN A 41 7.68 21.76 7.91
N GLN A 42 8.99 21.66 8.16
CA GLN A 42 9.50 21.27 9.46
C GLN A 42 9.67 22.50 10.34
N TYR A 43 9.16 22.44 11.56
CA TYR A 43 9.32 23.46 12.58
C TYR A 43 10.24 22.97 13.68
N ASP A 44 10.83 23.89 14.44
CA ASP A 44 11.55 23.56 15.67
C ASP A 44 10.58 22.91 16.68
N ASP A 45 11.05 21.91 17.43
CA ASP A 45 10.22 21.24 18.45
C ASP A 45 9.81 22.21 19.57
N SER A 46 10.68 23.17 19.92
CA SER A 46 10.39 24.21 20.91
C SER A 46 9.15 25.03 20.54
N LEU A 47 8.93 25.29 19.25
CA LEU A 47 7.73 25.99 18.78
C LEU A 47 6.48 25.15 19.01
N THR A 48 6.53 23.84 18.74
CA THR A 48 5.39 22.94 18.99
C THR A 48 5.07 22.84 20.47
N PHE A 49 6.09 22.69 21.33
CA PHE A 49 5.89 22.66 22.78
C PHE A 49 5.34 23.98 23.32
N ALA A 50 5.84 25.12 22.82
CA ALA A 50 5.32 26.44 23.19
C ALA A 50 3.85 26.60 22.79
N ALA A 51 3.46 26.16 21.58
CA ALA A 51 2.07 26.21 21.14
C ALA A 51 1.14 25.36 22.03
N ILE A 52 1.57 24.17 22.42
CA ILE A 52 0.80 23.30 23.31
C ILE A 52 0.70 23.92 24.72
N GLN A 53 1.78 24.51 25.23
CA GLN A 53 1.79 25.22 26.52
C GLN A 53 0.80 26.39 26.53
N ILE A 54 0.82 27.22 25.48
CA ILE A 54 -0.15 28.32 25.33
C ILE A 54 -1.58 27.77 25.29
N GLY A 55 -1.81 26.67 24.56
CA GLY A 55 -3.12 26.01 24.51
C GLY A 55 -3.59 25.49 25.87
N SER A 56 -2.69 24.85 26.64
CA SER A 56 -2.93 24.37 28.00
C SER A 56 -3.34 25.52 28.95
N GLU A 57 -2.66 26.67 28.86
CA GLU A 57 -2.98 27.86 29.65
C GLU A 57 -4.34 28.48 29.26
N VAL A 58 -4.63 28.58 27.95
CA VAL A 58 -5.90 29.12 27.45
C VAL A 58 -7.06 28.20 27.85
N ALA A 59 -6.87 26.88 27.79
CA ALA A 59 -7.87 25.89 28.20
C ALA A 59 -7.99 25.75 29.73
N GLY A 60 -7.07 26.31 30.52
CA GLY A 60 -7.05 26.15 31.98
C GLY A 60 -6.82 24.70 32.44
N ALA A 61 -6.18 23.87 31.62
CA ALA A 61 -5.94 22.45 31.88
C ALA A 61 -4.46 22.20 32.22
N PRO A 62 -4.13 21.26 33.13
CA PRO A 62 -2.76 20.81 33.32
C PRO A 62 -2.15 20.30 32.00
N MET A 63 -0.86 20.57 31.77
CA MET A 63 -0.14 20.20 30.54
C MET A 63 -0.34 18.72 30.18
N ASP A 64 -0.16 17.80 31.14
CA ASP A 64 -0.30 16.36 30.91
C ASP A 64 -1.71 15.99 30.44
N ALA A 65 -2.74 16.61 31.02
CA ALA A 65 -4.13 16.38 30.63
C ALA A 65 -4.42 16.94 29.22
N ALA A 66 -3.86 18.12 28.89
CA ALA A 66 -3.99 18.72 27.56
C ALA A 66 -3.32 17.84 26.48
N LEU A 67 -2.11 17.33 26.75
CA LEU A 67 -1.40 16.40 25.88
C LEU A 67 -2.17 15.08 25.71
N GLU A 68 -2.73 14.52 26.77
CA GLU A 68 -3.55 13.30 26.71
C GLU A 68 -4.80 13.49 25.84
N LEU A 69 -5.52 14.62 26.01
CA LEU A 69 -6.65 14.97 25.14
C LEU A 69 -6.23 15.14 23.68
N PHE A 70 -5.11 15.82 23.44
CA PHE A 70 -4.60 16.01 22.09
C PHE A 70 -4.19 14.69 21.43
N GLY A 71 -3.56 13.77 22.16
CA GLY A 71 -3.22 12.44 21.68
C GLY A 71 -4.45 11.62 21.30
N ALA A 72 -5.51 11.69 22.10
CA ALA A 72 -6.79 11.07 21.76
C ALA A 72 -7.42 11.71 20.50
N TYR A 73 -7.43 13.04 20.42
CA TYR A 73 -7.91 13.74 19.22
C TYR A 73 -7.10 13.37 17.99
N PHE A 74 -5.77 13.23 18.10
CA PHE A 74 -4.90 12.87 16.98
C PHE A 74 -5.33 11.55 16.31
N VAL A 75 -5.62 10.52 17.11
CA VAL A 75 -6.10 9.23 16.59
C VAL A 75 -7.47 9.36 15.95
N GLN A 76 -8.37 10.14 16.56
CA GLN A 76 -9.70 10.40 16.02
C GLN A 76 -9.64 11.19 14.71
N PHE A 77 -8.77 12.20 14.63
CA PHE A 77 -8.52 12.99 13.44
C PHE A 77 -7.97 12.10 12.33
N ALA A 78 -6.95 11.29 12.61
CA ALA A 78 -6.39 10.35 11.64
C ALA A 78 -7.48 9.40 11.12
N ALA A 79 -8.23 8.75 12.02
CA ALA A 79 -9.31 7.85 11.65
C ALA A 79 -10.41 8.56 10.81
N GLY A 80 -10.83 9.75 11.23
CA GLY A 80 -11.88 10.54 10.58
C GLY A 80 -11.47 11.12 9.22
N ASN A 81 -10.17 11.33 8.99
CA ASN A 81 -9.63 11.78 7.71
C ASN A 81 -9.29 10.62 6.76
N GLY A 82 -10.07 9.53 6.80
CA GLY A 82 -9.97 8.41 5.87
C GLY A 82 -8.89 7.38 6.21
N PHE A 83 -8.11 7.55 7.28
CA PHE A 83 -7.10 6.57 7.69
C PHE A 83 -7.66 5.46 8.58
N LEU A 84 -8.95 5.46 8.94
CA LEU A 84 -9.54 4.42 9.79
C LEU A 84 -9.28 3.01 9.23
N SER A 85 -9.48 2.84 7.93
CA SER A 85 -9.18 1.63 7.18
C SER A 85 -7.71 1.20 7.34
N LEU A 86 -6.78 2.12 7.12
CA LEU A 86 -5.34 1.86 7.23
C LEU A 86 -4.94 1.50 8.65
N LEU A 87 -5.44 2.24 9.64
CA LEU A 87 -5.13 2.02 11.05
C LEU A 87 -5.68 0.67 11.54
N LYS A 88 -6.89 0.29 11.14
CA LYS A 88 -7.42 -1.08 11.35
C LYS A 88 -6.58 -2.13 10.62
N SER A 89 -5.93 -1.72 9.54
CA SER A 89 -4.91 -2.49 8.85
C SER A 89 -3.55 -2.49 9.51
N LEU A 90 -3.37 -2.20 10.79
CA LEU A 90 -2.09 -2.48 11.43
C LEU A 90 -2.15 -3.69 12.36
N GLY A 91 -3.33 -4.21 12.68
CA GLY A 91 -3.45 -5.41 13.49
C GLY A 91 -4.89 -5.75 13.81
N SER A 92 -5.12 -7.00 14.19
CA SER A 92 -6.43 -7.46 14.69
C SER A 92 -6.67 -7.10 16.16
N ASN A 93 -5.61 -6.70 16.87
CA ASN A 93 -5.61 -6.27 18.26
C ASN A 93 -4.55 -5.19 18.50
N LEU A 94 -4.55 -4.57 19.68
CA LEU A 94 -3.65 -3.47 20.01
C LEU A 94 -2.16 -3.87 20.01
N ALA A 95 -1.83 -5.10 20.42
CA ALA A 95 -0.44 -5.56 20.43
C ALA A 95 0.10 -5.67 18.99
N GLU A 96 -0.65 -6.33 18.10
CA GLU A 96 -0.29 -6.40 16.67
C GLU A 96 -0.22 -5.03 16.01
N PHE A 97 -1.18 -4.14 16.32
CA PHE A 97 -1.16 -2.76 15.84
C PHE A 97 0.15 -2.06 16.19
N LEU A 98 0.59 -2.16 17.44
CA LEU A 98 1.82 -1.52 17.92
C LEU A 98 3.08 -2.19 17.35
N SER A 99 3.08 -3.51 17.17
CA SER A 99 4.18 -4.22 16.49
C SER A 99 4.36 -3.76 15.04
N ASN A 100 3.27 -3.43 14.34
CA ASN A 100 3.31 -2.99 12.94
C ASN A 100 3.38 -1.45 12.77
N LEU A 101 3.24 -0.68 13.85
CA LEU A 101 3.17 0.79 13.78
C LEU A 101 4.48 1.41 13.28
N ASN A 102 5.63 0.81 13.62
CA ASN A 102 6.92 1.27 13.11
C ASN A 102 7.00 1.16 11.57
N ILE A 103 6.36 0.15 10.96
CA ILE A 103 6.32 -0.01 9.49
C ILE A 103 5.53 1.14 8.87
N LEU A 104 4.38 1.51 9.45
CA LEU A 104 3.63 2.68 8.99
C LEU A 104 4.47 3.94 9.12
N HIS A 105 5.10 4.17 10.27
CA HIS A 105 5.96 5.34 10.48
C HIS A 105 7.12 5.38 9.49
N HIS A 106 7.81 4.26 9.25
CA HIS A 106 8.86 4.15 8.26
C HIS A 106 8.38 4.50 6.84
N ASN A 107 7.19 4.02 6.45
CA ASN A 107 6.59 4.37 5.16
C ASN A 107 6.27 5.86 5.05
N ILE A 108 5.84 6.50 6.14
CA ILE A 108 5.60 7.94 6.16
C ILE A 108 6.94 8.72 6.15
N GLU A 109 7.99 8.26 6.82
CA GLU A 109 9.33 8.89 6.78
C GLU A 109 9.90 8.97 5.36
N ARG A 110 9.56 8.02 4.48
CA ARG A 110 9.96 8.06 3.06
C ARG A 110 9.29 9.22 2.31
N ASP A 111 8.08 9.59 2.74
CA ASP A 111 7.33 10.73 2.19
C ASP A 111 7.73 12.05 2.86
N PHE A 112 8.20 12.00 4.11
CA PHE A 112 8.57 13.13 4.94
C PHE A 112 9.93 12.86 5.59
N THR A 113 11.01 13.00 4.84
CA THR A 113 12.38 12.61 5.26
C THR A 113 12.92 13.37 6.46
N SER A 114 12.28 14.48 6.83
CA SER A 114 12.58 15.27 8.01
C SER A 114 11.69 14.97 9.22
N ALA A 115 10.65 14.15 9.03
CA ALA A 115 9.83 13.68 10.13
C ALA A 115 10.64 12.68 10.97
N VAL A 116 10.45 12.77 12.28
CA VAL A 116 11.08 11.86 13.25
C VAL A 116 9.94 11.26 14.05
N PHE A 117 9.76 9.95 13.94
CA PHE A 117 8.69 9.23 14.62
C PHE A 117 9.19 8.52 15.89
N PRO A 118 8.31 8.26 16.85
CA PRO A 118 8.63 7.37 17.97
C PRO A 118 8.70 5.91 17.51
N LEU A 119 9.44 5.11 18.27
CA LEU A 119 9.57 3.67 18.10
C LEU A 119 8.78 2.91 19.16
N PHE A 120 8.19 1.79 18.75
CA PHE A 120 7.38 0.90 19.57
C PHE A 120 7.94 -0.52 19.53
N GLU A 121 8.12 -1.15 20.68
CA GLU A 121 8.51 -2.56 20.78
C GLU A 121 7.60 -3.28 21.78
N VAL A 122 6.92 -4.33 21.33
CA VAL A 122 6.07 -5.17 22.18
C VAL A 122 6.88 -6.34 22.72
N GLN A 123 6.95 -6.47 24.05
CA GLN A 123 7.64 -7.54 24.75
C GLN A 123 6.66 -8.37 25.59
N ALA A 124 6.73 -9.69 25.43
CA ALA A 124 5.98 -10.66 26.25
C ALA A 124 4.46 -10.43 26.30
N ALA A 125 3.76 -10.87 25.25
CA ALA A 125 2.31 -10.95 25.23
C ALA A 125 1.82 -12.18 26.03
N SER A 126 1.03 -11.96 27.08
CA SER A 126 0.43 -13.06 27.86
C SER A 126 -0.65 -13.77 27.04
N LEU A 127 -0.91 -15.05 27.30
CA LEU A 127 -2.15 -15.64 26.78
C LEU A 127 -3.36 -14.85 27.31
N PRO A 128 -4.43 -14.68 26.52
CA PRO A 128 -5.65 -14.05 27.00
C PRO A 128 -6.17 -14.77 28.25
N SER A 129 -6.61 -14.01 29.25
CA SER A 129 -7.26 -14.56 30.43
C SER A 129 -8.58 -15.24 30.06
N ALA A 130 -9.17 -16.00 30.98
CA ALA A 130 -10.52 -16.57 30.80
C ALA A 130 -11.61 -15.52 30.54
N LYS A 131 -11.34 -14.23 30.82
CA LYS A 131 -12.24 -13.10 30.56
C LYS A 131 -11.92 -12.35 29.25
N GLY A 132 -10.91 -12.77 28.51
CA GLY A 132 -10.44 -12.12 27.29
C GLY A 132 -9.40 -11.02 27.52
N ASP A 133 -9.11 -10.64 28.77
CA ASP A 133 -8.06 -9.65 29.07
C ASP A 133 -6.71 -10.11 28.55
N HIS A 134 -5.98 -9.21 27.90
CA HIS A 134 -4.66 -9.48 27.34
C HIS A 134 -3.65 -8.46 27.87
N THR A 135 -2.50 -8.92 28.35
CA THR A 135 -1.46 -8.04 28.92
C THR A 135 -0.15 -8.22 28.18
N PHE A 136 0.52 -7.11 27.89
CA PHE A 136 1.85 -7.10 27.27
C PHE A 136 2.66 -5.89 27.72
N ILE A 137 3.99 -5.98 27.60
CA ILE A 137 4.89 -4.86 27.87
C ILE A 137 5.11 -4.09 26.58
N LEU A 138 4.94 -2.78 26.62
CA LEU A 138 5.33 -1.87 25.54
C LEU A 138 6.56 -1.09 25.97
N ARG A 139 7.60 -1.12 25.13
CA ARG A 139 8.70 -0.15 25.18
C ARG A 139 8.44 0.95 24.17
N TYR A 140 8.52 2.17 24.66
CA TYR A 140 8.40 3.39 23.87
C TYR A 140 9.75 4.10 23.83
N GLY A 141 10.20 4.46 22.62
CA GLY A 141 11.41 5.25 22.39
C GLY A 141 11.09 6.53 21.63
N SER A 142 11.66 7.65 22.07
CA SER A 142 11.50 8.96 21.40
C SER A 142 12.72 9.84 21.63
N SER A 143 13.09 10.64 20.64
CA SER A 143 14.06 11.74 20.82
C SER A 143 13.46 12.95 21.54
N ARG A 144 12.13 12.98 21.73
CA ARG A 144 11.40 14.10 22.31
C ARG A 144 10.92 13.76 23.73
N PRO A 145 11.47 14.41 24.78
CA PRO A 145 10.99 14.24 26.15
C PRO A 145 9.59 14.86 26.33
N GLY A 146 8.84 14.39 27.33
CA GLY A 146 7.56 15.00 27.74
C GLY A 146 6.33 14.65 26.90
N LEU A 147 6.47 13.84 25.84
CA LEU A 147 5.33 13.43 24.99
C LEU A 147 4.58 12.18 25.48
N PHE A 148 4.95 11.64 26.64
CA PHE A 148 4.29 10.45 27.16
C PHE A 148 2.78 10.64 27.44
N PRO A 149 2.30 11.76 28.01
CA PRO A 149 0.86 11.96 28.16
C PRO A 149 0.11 11.96 26.82
N LEU A 150 0.73 12.50 25.75
CA LEU A 150 0.19 12.42 24.39
C LEU A 150 0.10 10.97 23.92
N LEU A 151 1.16 10.17 24.10
CA LEU A 151 1.12 8.74 23.79
C LEU A 151 0.01 8.03 24.57
N ARG A 152 -0.13 8.32 25.88
CA ARG A 152 -1.15 7.71 26.74
C ARG A 152 -2.55 7.92 26.16
N GLY A 153 -2.86 9.15 25.74
CA GLY A 153 -4.13 9.51 25.12
C GLY A 153 -4.35 8.81 23.78
N ALA A 154 -3.31 8.77 22.94
CA ALA A 154 -3.35 8.07 21.67
C ALA A 154 -3.60 6.57 21.86
N LEU A 155 -2.87 5.90 22.76
CA LEU A 155 -3.04 4.47 23.05
C LEU A 155 -4.46 4.15 23.53
N LYS A 156 -5.00 4.93 24.48
CA LYS A 156 -6.36 4.75 24.98
C LYS A 156 -7.39 4.94 23.87
N LYS A 157 -7.25 5.98 23.04
CA LYS A 157 -8.17 6.20 21.92
C LYS A 157 -8.04 5.11 20.86
N THR A 158 -6.84 4.62 20.57
CA THR A 158 -6.63 3.51 19.63
C THR A 158 -7.34 2.24 20.11
N ALA A 159 -7.20 1.88 21.40
CA ALA A 159 -7.88 0.73 21.99
C ALA A 159 -9.41 0.85 21.88
N ASP A 160 -9.94 2.03 22.21
CA ASP A 160 -11.38 2.33 22.16
C ASP A 160 -11.92 2.34 20.72
N LEU A 161 -11.28 3.11 19.83
CA LEU A 161 -11.78 3.39 18.49
C LEU A 161 -11.55 2.25 17.49
N LEU A 162 -10.41 1.56 17.58
CA LEU A 162 -10.05 0.52 16.60
C LEU A 162 -10.44 -0.87 17.07
N PHE A 163 -10.46 -1.12 18.38
CA PHE A 163 -10.57 -2.46 18.96
C PHE A 163 -11.72 -2.65 19.96
N ASP A 164 -12.57 -1.63 20.19
CA ASP A 164 -13.67 -1.65 21.17
C ASP A 164 -13.23 -2.16 22.56
N ALA A 165 -12.06 -1.68 23.01
CA ALA A 165 -11.42 -2.14 24.22
C ALA A 165 -11.07 -0.99 25.17
N GLU A 166 -11.15 -1.27 26.47
CA GLU A 166 -10.59 -0.42 27.50
C GLU A 166 -9.13 -0.75 27.73
N LEU A 167 -8.31 0.28 27.93
CA LEU A 167 -6.87 0.14 28.11
C LEU A 167 -6.46 0.69 29.49
N GLU A 168 -5.87 -0.19 30.29
CA GLU A 168 -5.14 0.20 31.49
C GLU A 168 -3.64 0.25 31.18
N ILE A 169 -3.00 1.34 31.60
CA ILE A 169 -1.58 1.62 31.35
C ILE A 169 -0.89 1.79 32.70
N ARG A 170 0.05 0.89 33.02
CA ARG A 170 0.87 0.95 34.23
C ARG A 170 2.33 1.19 33.84
N GLU A 171 2.84 2.36 34.21
CA GLU A 171 4.26 2.68 34.04
C GLU A 171 5.12 1.73 34.88
N LEU A 172 6.20 1.24 34.29
CA LEU A 172 7.18 0.41 34.99
C LEU A 172 8.34 1.30 35.46
N ALA A 173 8.91 0.95 36.62
CA ALA A 173 10.12 1.60 37.08
C ALA A 173 11.25 1.43 36.05
N PRO A 174 12.12 2.43 35.84
CA PRO A 174 13.23 2.31 34.91
C PRO A 174 14.05 1.07 35.27
N THR A 175 14.07 0.07 34.39
CA THR A 175 15.01 -1.04 34.52
C THR A 175 16.41 -0.47 34.32
N ALA A 176 17.38 -0.94 35.11
CA ALA A 176 18.80 -0.58 34.97
C ALA A 176 19.42 -1.21 33.69
N ALA A 177 18.67 -1.23 32.60
CA ALA A 177 19.15 -1.64 31.29
C ALA A 177 20.02 -0.50 30.74
N ASP A 178 21.22 -0.87 30.32
CA ASP A 178 22.10 0.01 29.57
C ASP A 178 21.35 0.52 28.32
N PRO A 179 21.18 1.84 28.12
CA PRO A 179 20.59 2.39 26.90
C PRO A 179 21.27 1.85 25.64
N ALA A 180 22.57 1.48 25.70
CA ALA A 180 23.33 0.88 24.60
C ALA A 180 23.06 -0.62 24.36
N ALA A 181 22.33 -1.30 25.24
CA ALA A 181 21.94 -2.71 25.10
C ALA A 181 20.64 -2.89 24.29
N LEU A 182 19.95 -1.80 23.95
CA LEU A 182 18.72 -1.84 23.15
C LEU A 182 19.05 -1.98 21.65
N PRO A 183 18.37 -2.85 20.87
CA PRO A 183 18.67 -3.07 19.45
C PRO A 183 18.62 -1.79 18.59
N TRP A 184 17.74 -0.85 18.93
CA TRP A 184 17.52 0.41 18.21
C TRP A 184 18.46 1.55 18.63
N ALA A 185 19.12 1.46 19.78
CA ALA A 185 20.16 2.44 20.17
C ALA A 185 21.41 2.34 19.29
N ARG A 186 21.51 1.30 18.44
CA ARG A 186 22.62 1.06 17.51
C ARG A 186 22.37 1.61 16.10
N THR A 187 21.17 2.11 15.79
CA THR A 187 20.75 2.51 14.44
C THR A 187 20.66 4.01 14.22
N THR A 188 20.83 4.83 15.27
CA THR A 188 20.76 6.30 15.20
C THR A 188 22.07 6.94 15.65
N THR A 189 22.45 8.06 15.02
CA THR A 189 23.64 8.82 15.41
C THR A 189 23.52 9.31 16.86
N PRO A 190 24.55 9.19 17.73
CA PRO A 190 24.42 9.23 19.19
C PRO A 190 24.18 10.61 19.83
N THR A 191 23.76 11.61 19.06
CA THR A 191 23.87 13.04 19.45
C THR A 191 22.62 13.64 20.09
N GLU A 192 21.45 13.00 20.02
CA GLU A 192 20.21 13.52 20.61
C GLU A 192 19.80 12.69 21.82
N ALA A 193 19.48 13.34 22.94
CA ALA A 193 19.08 12.68 24.18
C ALA A 193 17.81 11.84 23.93
N GLN A 194 17.93 10.52 24.01
CA GLN A 194 16.82 9.58 23.81
C GLN A 194 16.14 9.27 25.13
N VAL A 195 14.81 9.37 25.16
CA VAL A 195 13.99 8.94 26.29
C VAL A 195 13.37 7.60 25.96
N SER A 196 13.51 6.65 26.87
CA SER A 196 12.86 5.34 26.81
C SER A 196 11.96 5.15 28.03
N MET A 197 10.81 4.53 27.81
CA MET A 197 9.86 4.18 28.85
C MET A 197 9.31 2.77 28.61
N GLU A 198 9.22 1.98 29.69
CA GLU A 198 8.53 0.71 29.70
C GLU A 198 7.18 0.85 30.40
N MET A 199 6.13 0.26 29.82
CA MET A 199 4.81 0.25 30.41
C MET A 199 4.15 -1.12 30.20
N GLU A 200 3.40 -1.56 31.20
CA GLU A 200 2.51 -2.70 31.08
C GLU A 200 1.14 -2.21 30.60
N LEU A 201 0.64 -2.82 29.53
CA LEU A 201 -0.65 -2.53 28.92
C LEU A 201 -1.57 -3.71 29.17
N THR A 202 -2.71 -3.45 29.83
CA THR A 202 -3.78 -4.44 30.01
C THR A 202 -4.99 -3.99 29.20
N VAL A 203 -5.30 -4.77 28.16
CA VAL A 203 -6.44 -4.56 27.26
C VAL A 203 -7.63 -5.37 27.76
N ARG A 204 -8.76 -4.73 27.98
CA ARG A 204 -10.03 -5.35 28.40
C ARG A 204 -11.07 -5.14 27.30
N PRO A 205 -11.49 -6.19 26.58
CA PRO A 205 -12.58 -6.09 25.62
C PRO A 205 -13.86 -5.63 26.34
N ARG A 206 -14.62 -4.70 25.75
CA ARG A 206 -15.94 -4.37 26.30
C ARG A 206 -16.89 -5.53 26.05
N SER A 207 -17.60 -5.98 27.10
CA SER A 207 -18.57 -7.07 26.96
C SER A 207 -19.77 -6.63 26.11
N VAL A 208 -20.36 -7.58 25.37
CA VAL A 208 -21.57 -7.36 24.53
C VAL A 208 -22.73 -6.71 25.30
N ALA A 209 -22.77 -6.81 26.63
CA ALA A 209 -23.82 -6.22 27.47
C ALA A 209 -23.75 -4.68 27.60
N GLN A 210 -22.60 -4.04 27.36
CA GLN A 210 -22.43 -2.58 27.46
C GLN A 210 -22.73 -1.84 26.15
N GLN A 211 -22.83 -2.56 25.02
CA GLN A 211 -23.17 -1.97 23.72
C GLN A 211 -24.61 -1.41 23.64
N ALA A 212 -25.49 -1.79 24.58
CA ALA A 212 -26.89 -1.33 24.60
C ALA A 212 -27.12 0.03 25.28
N SER A 213 -26.16 0.59 26.03
CA SER A 213 -26.39 1.85 26.78
C SER A 213 -25.93 3.13 26.06
N SER A 214 -25.21 3.00 24.94
CA SER A 214 -24.56 4.13 24.25
C SER A 214 -25.33 4.65 23.04
N GLN A 215 -26.51 4.10 22.73
CA GLN A 215 -27.37 4.51 21.61
C GLN A 215 -28.81 4.77 22.07
N GLU A 216 -29.04 5.86 22.80
CA GLU A 216 -30.36 6.51 22.79
C GLU A 216 -30.19 7.99 22.42
N PRO A 217 -30.77 8.47 21.30
CA PRO A 217 -30.88 9.90 21.04
C PRO A 217 -32.02 10.50 21.89
N PRO A 218 -32.00 11.81 22.19
CA PRO A 218 -33.01 12.41 23.06
C PRO A 218 -34.38 12.39 22.37
N ARG A 219 -35.37 11.80 23.06
CA ARG A 219 -36.78 11.84 22.66
C ARG A 219 -37.28 13.29 22.69
N ASN A 220 -37.83 13.76 21.57
CA ASN A 220 -38.67 14.94 21.52
C ASN A 220 -40.10 14.49 21.20
N ASP A 221 -41.01 14.75 22.13
CA ASP A 221 -42.44 14.55 21.99
C ASP A 221 -43.02 15.55 21.00
N SER A 222 -43.67 15.08 19.92
CA SER A 222 -44.92 15.67 19.43
C SER A 222 -45.58 14.82 18.33
N THR A 223 -46.76 14.32 18.69
CA THR A 223 -48.01 14.24 17.89
C THR A 223 -48.11 13.30 16.68
N GLN A 224 -48.77 12.16 16.93
CA GLN A 224 -49.93 11.58 16.21
C GLN A 224 -50.04 11.76 14.68
N SER A 225 -50.05 10.65 13.94
CA SER A 225 -51.25 10.17 13.23
C SER A 225 -51.04 8.78 12.61
N SER A 226 -52.10 7.96 12.75
CA SER A 226 -52.40 6.61 12.22
C SER A 226 -51.90 6.32 10.79
N THR A 227 -51.58 5.08 10.39
CA THR A 227 -52.52 3.92 10.29
C THR A 227 -51.79 2.59 10.05
N GLN A 228 -52.24 1.57 10.79
CA GLN A 228 -52.40 0.13 10.48
C GLN A 228 -51.46 -0.59 9.49
N LEU A 229 -50.73 -1.55 10.05
CA LEU A 229 -50.19 -2.74 9.39
C LEU A 229 -51.31 -3.74 9.04
N GLU A 230 -51.27 -4.29 7.82
CA GLU A 230 -51.70 -5.66 7.55
C GLU A 230 -50.68 -6.38 6.66
N VAL A 231 -50.55 -7.68 6.94
CA VAL A 231 -49.51 -8.65 6.61
C VAL A 231 -49.78 -9.32 5.26
N VAL A 232 -48.77 -9.54 4.42
CA VAL A 232 -48.71 -10.70 3.50
C VAL A 232 -47.27 -11.16 3.29
N GLU A 233 -47.06 -12.46 3.43
CA GLU A 233 -45.81 -13.23 3.27
C GLU A 233 -45.32 -13.36 1.80
N ALA A 234 -44.04 -13.74 1.68
CA ALA A 234 -43.42 -14.61 0.66
C ALA A 234 -42.25 -13.99 -0.15
N GLU A 235 -41.14 -14.74 -0.18
CA GLU A 235 -39.92 -14.60 -0.99
C GLU A 235 -40.18 -14.85 -2.52
N PRO A 236 -39.16 -15.08 -3.38
CA PRO A 236 -38.09 -14.19 -3.87
C PRO A 236 -38.02 -14.21 -5.42
N ASP A 237 -38.02 -13.08 -6.13
CA ASP A 237 -37.48 -13.05 -7.50
C ASP A 237 -37.32 -11.62 -8.02
N TRP A 238 -36.14 -11.25 -8.55
CA TRP A 238 -36.04 -10.07 -9.42
C TRP A 238 -34.98 -10.22 -10.53
N PHE A 239 -34.93 -11.38 -11.19
CA PHE A 239 -34.52 -11.37 -12.61
C PHE A 239 -35.76 -11.22 -13.51
N SER A 240 -36.07 -10.00 -13.96
CA SER A 240 -36.38 -9.73 -15.39
C SER A 240 -36.86 -8.30 -15.71
N ARG A 241 -36.16 -7.72 -16.70
CA ARG A 241 -36.61 -6.83 -17.79
C ARG A 241 -36.90 -5.35 -17.53
N SER A 242 -35.99 -4.54 -18.10
CA SER A 242 -36.21 -3.47 -19.10
C SER A 242 -37.67 -3.06 -19.36
N SER A 243 -38.04 -1.78 -19.50
CA SER A 243 -37.39 -0.76 -20.34
C SER A 243 -37.95 0.64 -20.04
N ALA A 244 -37.11 1.68 -20.13
CA ALA A 244 -37.45 2.94 -20.81
C ALA A 244 -36.26 3.91 -20.76
N HIS A 245 -35.81 4.25 -21.96
CA HIS A 245 -34.84 5.26 -22.39
C HIS A 245 -34.66 6.49 -21.49
N LEU A 246 -33.39 6.76 -21.18
CA LEU A 246 -32.79 8.09 -21.23
C LEU A 246 -31.34 7.90 -21.69
N GLU A 247 -31.11 7.98 -23.00
CA GLU A 247 -29.77 8.13 -23.55
C GLU A 247 -29.27 9.53 -23.20
N VAL A 248 -28.41 9.60 -22.19
CA VAL A 248 -27.38 10.63 -22.14
C VAL A 248 -26.15 9.98 -22.76
N VAL A 249 -25.95 10.20 -24.06
CA VAL A 249 -24.67 9.88 -24.70
C VAL A 249 -23.68 10.90 -24.16
N GLU A 250 -22.92 10.51 -23.13
CA GLU A 250 -21.72 11.24 -22.75
C GLU A 250 -20.79 11.32 -23.98
N PRO A 251 -20.13 12.46 -24.25
CA PRO A 251 -19.20 12.56 -25.37
C PRO A 251 -18.15 11.46 -25.23
N GLU A 252 -17.96 10.64 -26.26
CA GLU A 252 -17.02 9.52 -26.21
C GLU A 252 -15.68 10.00 -25.66
N PRO A 253 -15.22 9.44 -24.53
CA PRO A 253 -13.98 9.88 -23.94
C PRO A 253 -12.86 9.64 -24.95
N ASN A 254 -12.05 10.67 -25.20
CA ASN A 254 -10.96 10.72 -26.19
C ASN A 254 -9.89 9.62 -26.02
N TRP A 255 -10.04 8.70 -25.07
CA TRP A 255 -9.20 7.53 -24.96
C TRP A 255 -9.56 6.45 -25.98
N PHE A 256 -10.83 6.26 -26.38
CA PHE A 256 -11.23 5.22 -27.35
C PHE A 256 -10.50 5.40 -28.69
N SER A 257 -10.50 6.62 -29.21
CA SER A 257 -9.80 7.00 -30.44
C SER A 257 -8.29 6.78 -30.33
N LYS A 258 -7.68 7.10 -29.16
CA LYS A 258 -6.26 6.87 -28.89
C LYS A 258 -5.92 5.37 -28.86
N VAL A 259 -6.72 4.56 -28.19
CA VAL A 259 -6.53 3.10 -28.11
C VAL A 259 -6.67 2.50 -29.51
N ALA A 260 -7.74 2.83 -30.23
CA ALA A 260 -7.97 2.34 -31.58
C ALA A 260 -6.82 2.71 -32.54
N ALA A 261 -6.35 3.96 -32.48
CA ALA A 261 -5.20 4.41 -33.28
C ALA A 261 -3.92 3.65 -32.90
N SER A 262 -3.66 3.48 -31.60
CA SER A 262 -2.49 2.73 -31.12
C SER A 262 -2.55 1.27 -31.55
N CYS A 263 -3.65 0.56 -31.32
CA CYS A 263 -3.82 -0.84 -31.72
C CYS A 263 -3.66 -1.00 -33.23
N LYS A 264 -4.23 -0.09 -34.04
CA LYS A 264 -4.06 -0.11 -35.50
C LYS A 264 -2.59 0.00 -35.91
N GLU A 265 -1.83 0.90 -35.29
CA GLU A 265 -0.38 1.04 -35.52
C GLU A 265 0.37 -0.22 -35.12
N LYS A 266 0.02 -0.81 -33.96
CA LYS A 266 0.65 -2.04 -33.45
C LYS A 266 0.39 -3.24 -34.36
N HIS A 267 -0.84 -3.44 -34.80
CA HIS A 267 -1.20 -4.47 -35.79
C HIS A 267 -0.36 -4.34 -37.05
N ALA A 268 -0.29 -3.14 -37.63
CA ALA A 268 0.51 -2.91 -38.84
C ALA A 268 2.00 -3.23 -38.63
N ALA A 269 2.55 -2.94 -37.44
CA ALA A 269 3.92 -3.28 -37.10
C ALA A 269 4.14 -4.80 -36.98
N VAL A 270 3.22 -5.52 -36.32
CA VAL A 270 3.26 -6.99 -36.20
C VAL A 270 3.10 -7.65 -37.57
N ASP A 271 2.09 -7.25 -38.34
CA ASP A 271 1.80 -7.81 -39.67
C ASP A 271 2.98 -7.66 -40.62
N LYS A 272 3.67 -6.52 -40.58
CA LYS A 272 4.87 -6.28 -41.39
C LYS A 272 5.98 -7.30 -41.12
N VAL A 273 6.14 -7.73 -39.87
CA VAL A 273 7.12 -8.77 -39.51
C VAL A 273 6.59 -10.15 -39.89
N CYS A 274 5.33 -10.44 -39.59
CA CYS A 274 4.68 -11.72 -39.86
C CYS A 274 4.51 -12.03 -41.36
N ALA A 275 4.48 -11.02 -42.23
CA ALA A 275 4.38 -11.18 -43.68
C ALA A 275 5.46 -12.11 -44.26
N ALA A 276 6.66 -12.13 -43.67
CA ALA A 276 7.75 -13.02 -44.07
C ALA A 276 7.52 -14.50 -43.73
N TYR A 277 6.47 -14.81 -42.95
CA TYR A 277 6.17 -16.13 -42.39
C TYR A 277 4.79 -16.68 -42.81
N GLN A 278 4.05 -15.96 -43.66
CA GLN A 278 2.66 -16.29 -44.05
C GLN A 278 2.49 -17.58 -44.87
N ASN A 279 3.56 -18.11 -45.47
CA ASN A 279 3.53 -19.31 -46.32
C ASN A 279 4.01 -20.59 -45.61
N LEU A 280 4.08 -20.59 -44.27
CA LEU A 280 4.53 -21.74 -43.49
C LEU A 280 3.34 -22.53 -42.96
N ASP A 281 3.21 -23.79 -43.37
CA ASP A 281 2.24 -24.76 -42.83
C ASP A 281 2.31 -24.78 -41.29
N ASP A 282 1.19 -24.59 -40.58
CA ASP A 282 0.86 -25.22 -39.27
C ASP A 282 -0.17 -24.46 -38.43
N ALA A 283 -0.87 -25.26 -37.60
CA ALA A 283 -1.86 -24.92 -36.57
C ALA A 283 -1.29 -24.28 -35.28
N THR A 284 -0.05 -23.78 -35.28
CA THR A 284 0.63 -23.21 -34.10
C THR A 284 0.68 -21.68 -34.14
N HIS A 285 0.67 -21.02 -32.97
CA HIS A 285 0.75 -19.56 -32.88
C HIS A 285 2.05 -19.04 -33.55
N PRO A 286 2.01 -18.01 -34.41
CA PRO A 286 3.16 -17.57 -35.23
C PRO A 286 4.43 -17.22 -34.44
N TYR A 287 4.26 -16.78 -33.19
CA TYR A 287 5.36 -16.45 -32.26
C TYR A 287 6.48 -17.51 -32.24
N PHE A 288 6.13 -18.80 -32.19
CA PHE A 288 7.11 -19.89 -32.10
C PHE A 288 7.88 -20.12 -33.41
N LYS A 289 7.38 -19.61 -34.53
CA LYS A 289 8.05 -19.66 -35.84
C LYS A 289 8.99 -18.47 -36.06
N LEU A 290 8.83 -17.38 -35.32
CA LEU A 290 9.65 -16.17 -35.49
C LEU A 290 11.09 -16.40 -35.03
N SER A 291 12.03 -15.89 -35.82
CA SER A 291 13.43 -15.76 -35.40
C SER A 291 13.53 -14.89 -34.14
N ALA A 292 14.55 -15.14 -33.29
CA ALA A 292 14.78 -14.31 -32.10
C ALA A 292 14.89 -12.81 -32.43
N LYS A 293 15.52 -12.50 -33.57
CA LYS A 293 15.62 -11.14 -34.09
C LYS A 293 14.26 -10.51 -34.40
N ASP A 294 13.33 -11.28 -34.97
CA ASP A 294 12.01 -10.79 -35.32
C ASP A 294 11.08 -10.71 -34.11
N ARG A 295 11.21 -11.62 -33.14
CA ARG A 295 10.53 -11.48 -31.83
C ARG A 295 10.92 -10.18 -31.14
N VAL A 296 12.21 -9.83 -31.14
CA VAL A 296 12.68 -8.54 -30.60
C VAL A 296 12.05 -7.36 -31.34
N LYS A 297 11.91 -7.40 -32.67
CA LYS A 297 11.26 -6.31 -33.42
C LYS A 297 9.78 -6.13 -33.05
N VAL A 298 9.05 -7.24 -32.94
CA VAL A 298 7.64 -7.23 -32.51
C VAL A 298 7.56 -6.73 -31.06
N GLY A 299 8.42 -7.25 -30.18
CA GLY A 299 8.51 -6.84 -28.79
C GLY A 299 8.75 -5.33 -28.64
N VAL A 300 9.75 -4.76 -29.31
CA VAL A 300 10.02 -3.30 -29.30
C VAL A 300 8.80 -2.50 -29.77
N SER A 301 8.04 -3.01 -30.74
CA SER A 301 6.84 -2.34 -31.24
C SER A 301 5.70 -2.36 -30.23
N LEU A 302 5.58 -3.42 -29.43
CA LEU A 302 4.51 -3.60 -28.44
C LEU A 302 4.87 -3.10 -27.03
N PHE A 303 6.16 -2.83 -26.77
CA PHE A 303 6.63 -2.48 -25.44
C PHE A 303 6.26 -1.04 -25.05
N ARG A 304 5.35 -0.94 -24.08
CA ARG A 304 4.82 0.30 -23.53
C ARG A 304 5.09 0.39 -22.04
N GLY A 305 5.13 1.60 -21.51
CA GLY A 305 5.30 1.86 -20.08
C GLY A 305 4.33 2.92 -19.58
N VAL A 306 4.21 2.98 -18.26
CA VAL A 306 3.40 3.92 -17.50
C VAL A 306 4.31 4.61 -16.48
N VAL A 307 4.02 5.87 -16.15
CA VAL A 307 4.77 6.59 -15.11
C VAL A 307 4.13 6.39 -13.74
N ALA A 308 4.93 6.41 -12.67
CA ALA A 308 4.47 6.23 -11.30
C ALA A 308 3.31 7.16 -10.92
N GLY A 309 3.35 8.42 -11.38
CA GLY A 309 2.32 9.42 -11.08
C GLY A 309 0.92 9.11 -11.61
N GLN A 310 0.75 8.06 -12.42
CA GLN A 310 -0.55 7.59 -12.90
C GLN A 310 -1.09 6.38 -12.12
N ILE A 311 -0.22 5.63 -11.43
CA ILE A 311 -0.56 4.33 -10.81
C ILE A 311 -0.29 4.27 -9.31
N ALA A 312 0.34 5.30 -8.75
CA ALA A 312 0.79 5.35 -7.38
C ALA A 312 0.42 6.69 -6.73
N ALA A 313 0.24 6.65 -5.42
CA ALA A 313 -0.15 7.80 -4.61
C ALA A 313 0.47 7.67 -3.21
N PRO A 314 0.94 8.75 -2.59
CA PRO A 314 1.51 8.69 -1.25
C PRO A 314 0.44 8.31 -0.22
N TRP A 315 0.85 7.65 0.88
CA TRP A 315 -0.08 7.25 1.94
C TRP A 315 -0.86 8.43 2.50
N THR A 316 -0.28 9.62 2.52
CA THR A 316 -0.86 10.80 3.15
C THR A 316 -1.83 11.61 2.29
N ASP A 317 -2.02 11.25 1.02
CA ASP A 317 -2.94 11.94 0.11
C ASP A 317 -4.16 11.07 -0.21
N GLN A 318 -5.25 11.30 0.51
CA GLN A 318 -6.49 10.53 0.37
C GLN A 318 -7.14 10.71 -1.01
N THR A 319 -7.01 11.89 -1.61
CA THR A 319 -7.61 12.17 -2.91
C THR A 319 -6.85 11.40 -4.01
N GLU A 320 -5.53 11.46 -4.00
CA GLU A 320 -4.71 10.68 -4.94
C GLU A 320 -4.87 9.16 -4.69
N LEU A 321 -4.94 8.71 -3.44
CA LEU A 321 -5.17 7.30 -3.11
C LEU A 321 -6.52 6.78 -3.61
N ALA A 322 -7.58 7.58 -3.51
CA ALA A 322 -8.90 7.21 -4.04
C ALA A 322 -8.86 7.05 -5.58
N GLN A 323 -8.14 7.93 -6.28
CA GLN A 323 -7.95 7.81 -7.73
C GLN A 323 -7.12 6.59 -8.10
N ALA A 324 -6.00 6.35 -7.40
CA ALA A 324 -5.19 5.15 -7.61
C ALA A 324 -5.97 3.87 -7.26
N THR A 325 -6.90 3.93 -6.31
CA THR A 325 -7.76 2.79 -5.96
C THR A 325 -8.59 2.33 -7.14
N GLU A 326 -9.16 3.28 -7.89
CA GLU A 326 -9.89 2.97 -9.13
C GLU A 326 -9.00 2.27 -10.14
N PHE A 327 -7.78 2.76 -10.37
CA PHE A 327 -6.80 2.10 -11.25
C PHE A 327 -6.57 0.64 -10.85
N TRP A 328 -6.33 0.37 -9.57
CA TRP A 328 -6.02 -0.98 -9.11
C TRP A 328 -7.25 -1.89 -9.05
N ALA A 329 -8.42 -1.37 -8.69
CA ALA A 329 -9.65 -2.17 -8.51
C ALA A 329 -10.44 -2.41 -9.79
N ALA A 330 -10.45 -1.46 -10.75
CA ALA A 330 -11.32 -1.54 -11.93
C ALA A 330 -10.74 -2.51 -12.99
N TYR A 331 -11.52 -3.50 -13.39
CA TYR A 331 -11.14 -4.48 -14.44
C TYR A 331 -11.94 -4.28 -15.73
N GLU A 332 -12.98 -3.46 -15.67
CA GLU A 332 -13.82 -3.05 -16.78
C GLU A 332 -13.25 -1.84 -17.54
N LYS A 333 -12.22 -1.17 -16.98
CA LYS A 333 -11.61 0.05 -17.54
C LYS A 333 -10.22 -0.15 -18.16
N LEU A 334 -9.84 -1.39 -18.44
CA LEU A 334 -8.46 -1.75 -18.85
C LEU A 334 -7.97 -0.99 -20.10
N ASP A 335 -8.82 -0.80 -21.10
CA ASP A 335 -8.41 -0.07 -22.31
C ASP A 335 -8.20 1.43 -22.03
N SER A 336 -8.97 2.01 -21.11
CA SER A 336 -8.75 3.39 -20.68
C SER A 336 -7.40 3.56 -19.97
N PHE A 337 -6.96 2.55 -19.20
CA PHE A 337 -5.62 2.54 -18.60
C PHE A 337 -4.54 2.30 -19.64
N TYR A 338 -4.81 1.47 -20.66
CA TYR A 338 -3.90 1.31 -21.79
C TYR A 338 -3.67 2.61 -22.58
N ALA A 339 -4.69 3.48 -22.65
CA ALA A 339 -4.55 4.80 -23.25
C ALA A 339 -3.61 5.74 -22.47
N GLN A 340 -3.36 5.46 -21.19
CA GLN A 340 -2.46 6.25 -20.34
C GLN A 340 -0.99 5.81 -20.48
N SER A 341 -0.74 4.56 -20.87
CA SER A 341 0.60 4.10 -21.20
C SER A 341 1.12 4.71 -22.51
N ARG A 342 2.42 4.59 -22.76
CA ARG A 342 3.07 5.09 -23.98
C ARG A 342 4.22 4.19 -24.40
N ASP A 343 4.57 4.26 -25.67
CA ASP A 343 5.71 3.53 -26.20
C ASP A 343 6.99 3.96 -25.47
N TRP A 344 7.72 3.01 -24.93
CA TRP A 344 8.90 3.31 -24.12
C TRP A 344 10.21 3.18 -24.89
N LEU A 345 10.18 2.37 -25.95
CA LEU A 345 11.34 2.11 -26.82
C LEU A 345 11.17 2.79 -28.17
N GLN A 346 12.31 3.13 -28.77
CA GLN A 346 12.41 3.55 -30.16
C GLN A 346 12.75 2.34 -31.04
N PRO A 347 12.25 2.28 -32.29
CA PRO A 347 12.78 1.36 -33.28
C PRO A 347 14.29 1.61 -33.46
N GLY A 348 15.11 0.57 -33.26
CA GLY A 348 16.57 0.69 -33.24
C GLY A 348 17.27 -0.48 -33.92
N VAL A 349 18.61 -0.42 -33.97
CA VAL A 349 19.44 -1.53 -34.45
C VAL A 349 19.32 -2.69 -33.46
N VAL A 350 19.21 -3.91 -33.99
CA VAL A 350 19.05 -5.12 -33.18
C VAL A 350 20.19 -5.25 -32.17
N GLY A 351 19.83 -5.45 -30.90
CA GLY A 351 20.78 -5.50 -29.78
C GLY A 351 20.96 -4.17 -29.04
N THR A 352 20.42 -3.07 -29.58
CA THR A 352 20.27 -1.79 -28.86
C THR A 352 18.79 -1.50 -28.64
N PHE A 353 18.42 -1.13 -27.42
CA PHE A 353 17.05 -0.73 -27.07
C PHE A 353 17.01 0.77 -26.77
N PRO A 354 17.16 1.64 -27.80
CA PRO A 354 17.12 3.08 -27.57
C PRO A 354 15.81 3.44 -26.90
N ARG A 355 15.88 4.10 -25.74
CA ARG A 355 14.71 4.46 -24.95
C ARG A 355 14.16 5.81 -25.43
N LYS A 356 12.83 5.92 -25.59
CA LYS A 356 12.14 7.20 -25.76
C LYS A 356 12.16 8.00 -24.46
N GLU A 357 12.09 7.28 -23.36
CA GLU A 357 11.96 7.79 -21.99
C GLU A 357 13.14 7.27 -21.14
N GLY A 358 13.08 7.47 -19.82
CA GLY A 358 14.08 6.95 -18.88
C GLY A 358 14.07 5.42 -18.75
N LYS A 359 14.85 4.94 -17.77
CA LYS A 359 14.81 3.54 -17.33
C LYS A 359 13.39 3.11 -16.92
N ILE A 360 13.09 1.82 -17.05
CA ILE A 360 11.78 1.24 -16.77
C ILE A 360 11.90 -0.03 -15.94
N ARG A 361 11.02 -0.24 -14.96
CA ARG A 361 10.98 -1.46 -14.16
C ARG A 361 9.78 -2.32 -14.52
N PHE A 362 9.99 -3.61 -14.65
CA PHE A 362 8.90 -4.57 -14.76
C PHE A 362 8.19 -4.64 -13.41
N LEU A 363 6.89 -4.40 -13.36
CA LEU A 363 6.10 -4.45 -12.14
C LEU A 363 5.27 -5.73 -12.12
N SER A 364 5.69 -6.71 -11.31
CA SER A 364 4.97 -7.97 -11.12
C SER A 364 4.04 -7.88 -9.91
N GLN A 365 2.77 -8.29 -10.10
CA GLN A 365 1.73 -8.18 -9.08
C GLN A 365 0.63 -9.23 -9.24
N SER A 366 -0.02 -9.61 -8.13
CA SER A 366 -1.24 -10.43 -8.17
C SER A 366 -2.48 -9.55 -8.33
N TRP A 367 -3.22 -9.75 -9.43
CA TRP A 367 -4.47 -9.05 -9.72
C TRP A 367 -5.48 -9.22 -8.58
N GLY A 368 -5.77 -10.47 -8.22
CA GLY A 368 -6.79 -10.80 -7.22
C GLY A 368 -6.41 -10.37 -5.80
N LEU A 369 -7.44 -10.02 -5.02
CA LEU A 369 -7.36 -9.83 -3.58
C LEU A 369 -6.78 -11.10 -2.92
N PRO A 370 -5.78 -10.99 -2.02
CA PRO A 370 -5.27 -12.14 -1.29
C PRO A 370 -6.39 -12.83 -0.51
N MET A 371 -6.40 -14.17 -0.53
CA MET A 371 -7.34 -14.95 0.26
C MET A 371 -7.13 -14.67 1.75
N GLY A 372 -8.23 -14.43 2.47
CA GLY A 372 -8.21 -14.05 3.88
C GLY A 372 -7.75 -12.61 4.13
N TRP A 373 -7.77 -11.73 3.12
CA TRP A 373 -7.31 -10.34 3.27
C TRP A 373 -8.00 -9.62 4.44
N ASP A 374 -9.32 -9.65 4.53
CA ASP A 374 -10.05 -8.95 5.60
C ASP A 374 -9.76 -9.52 7.00
N GLU A 375 -9.49 -10.82 7.10
CA GLU A 375 -9.13 -11.48 8.36
C GLU A 375 -7.72 -11.08 8.80
N MET A 376 -6.78 -11.06 7.85
CA MET A 376 -5.36 -10.80 8.12
C MET A 376 -5.03 -9.31 8.23
N MET A 377 -5.75 -8.50 7.46
CA MET A 377 -5.49 -7.07 7.28
C MET A 377 -6.60 -6.21 7.86
N GLY A 378 -7.72 -6.76 8.31
CA GLY A 378 -8.87 -6.01 8.80
C GLY A 378 -9.89 -5.69 7.68
N PRO A 379 -11.20 -5.67 7.99
CA PRO A 379 -12.30 -5.62 7.00
C PRO A 379 -12.43 -4.31 6.23
N ASN A 380 -11.71 -3.26 6.64
CA ASN A 380 -11.79 -1.95 5.99
C ASN A 380 -10.55 -1.64 5.15
N SER A 381 -9.59 -2.57 5.06
CA SER A 381 -8.27 -2.33 4.52
C SER A 381 -8.26 -2.48 3.01
N SER A 382 -7.90 -1.41 2.28
CA SER A 382 -7.89 -1.46 0.81
C SER A 382 -6.60 -2.03 0.26
N TYR A 383 -6.67 -3.20 -0.38
CA TYR A 383 -5.54 -3.79 -1.10
C TYR A 383 -5.05 -2.89 -2.23
N SER A 384 -5.97 -2.21 -2.92
CA SER A 384 -5.64 -1.26 -3.98
C SER A 384 -4.84 -0.06 -3.47
N GLN A 385 -5.21 0.51 -2.32
CA GLN A 385 -4.46 1.60 -1.69
C GLN A 385 -3.07 1.11 -1.25
N ALA A 386 -2.99 -0.10 -0.70
CA ALA A 386 -1.71 -0.70 -0.32
C ALA A 386 -0.75 -0.85 -1.51
N LYS A 387 -1.24 -1.30 -2.67
CA LYS A 387 -0.43 -1.34 -3.90
C LYS A 387 0.02 0.05 -4.33
N ALA A 388 -0.90 1.00 -4.42
CA ALA A 388 -0.62 2.34 -4.92
C ALA A 388 0.45 3.04 -4.07
N ALA A 389 0.34 2.92 -2.75
CA ALA A 389 1.24 3.59 -1.84
C ALA A 389 2.61 2.92 -1.74
N GLU A 390 2.66 1.59 -1.80
CA GLU A 390 3.93 0.88 -1.85
C GLU A 390 4.71 1.16 -3.15
N ILE A 391 4.01 1.30 -4.28
CA ILE A 391 4.64 1.73 -5.53
C ILE A 391 5.14 3.18 -5.43
N CYS A 392 4.41 4.06 -4.74
CA CYS A 392 4.86 5.43 -4.52
C CYS A 392 6.18 5.45 -3.73
N CYS A 393 6.26 4.63 -2.68
CA CYS A 393 7.44 4.48 -1.85
C CYS A 393 8.65 4.02 -2.68
N VAL A 394 8.52 2.92 -3.45
CA VAL A 394 9.65 2.42 -4.26
C VAL A 394 10.02 3.38 -5.40
N ALA A 395 9.05 4.08 -5.98
CA ALA A 395 9.33 5.12 -6.99
C ALA A 395 10.15 6.28 -6.40
N LYS A 396 9.92 6.66 -5.13
CA LYS A 396 10.73 7.67 -4.43
C LYS A 396 12.16 7.22 -4.23
N ASP A 397 12.38 5.97 -3.82
CA ASP A 397 13.72 5.41 -3.66
C ASP A 397 14.46 5.35 -5.01
N ILE A 398 13.76 4.94 -6.08
CA ILE A 398 14.33 4.93 -7.44
C ILE A 398 14.67 6.35 -7.89
N ALA A 399 13.78 7.32 -7.71
CA ALA A 399 14.03 8.71 -8.10
C ALA A 399 15.20 9.32 -7.32
N SER A 400 15.31 9.03 -6.02
CA SER A 400 16.46 9.44 -5.22
C SER A 400 17.77 8.88 -5.79
N ARG A 401 17.81 7.59 -6.14
CA ARG A 401 19.02 6.90 -6.60
C ARG A 401 19.39 7.26 -8.05
N GLU A 402 18.40 7.37 -8.92
CA GLU A 402 18.61 7.44 -10.38
C GLU A 402 18.39 8.83 -10.97
N LEU A 403 17.49 9.63 -10.38
CA LEU A 403 17.18 10.99 -10.83
C LEU A 403 17.83 12.06 -9.96
N GLY A 404 18.40 11.67 -8.81
CA GLY A 404 19.03 12.57 -7.85
C GLY A 404 18.05 13.45 -7.07
N ASP A 405 16.73 13.20 -7.19
CA ASP A 405 15.68 14.02 -6.60
C ASP A 405 14.42 13.17 -6.33
N VAL A 406 14.09 13.00 -5.05
CA VAL A 406 12.91 12.25 -4.57
C VAL A 406 11.61 12.85 -5.10
N SER A 407 11.52 14.17 -5.29
CA SER A 407 10.29 14.83 -5.73
C SER A 407 9.86 14.42 -7.14
N ARG A 408 10.81 13.92 -7.95
CA ARG A 408 10.62 13.44 -9.32
C ARG A 408 10.13 12.00 -9.41
N TRP A 409 9.73 11.39 -8.30
CA TRP A 409 9.22 10.01 -8.28
C TRP A 409 8.09 9.74 -9.28
N ARG A 410 7.26 10.76 -9.58
CA ARG A 410 6.17 10.66 -10.56
C ARG A 410 6.65 10.38 -11.98
N GLU A 411 7.92 10.58 -12.29
CA GLU A 411 8.54 10.32 -13.60
C GLU A 411 9.06 8.88 -13.74
N VAL A 412 9.16 8.12 -12.65
CA VAL A 412 9.70 6.75 -12.67
C VAL A 412 8.81 5.84 -13.53
N GLY A 413 9.43 5.13 -14.47
CA GLY A 413 8.75 4.28 -15.43
C GLY A 413 8.53 2.85 -14.93
N PHE A 414 7.32 2.33 -15.17
CA PHE A 414 6.96 0.94 -14.94
C PHE A 414 6.38 0.31 -16.20
N TRP A 415 6.71 -0.96 -16.43
CA TRP A 415 5.93 -1.83 -17.30
C TRP A 415 4.97 -2.61 -16.41
N LEU A 416 3.67 -2.55 -16.68
CA LEU A 416 2.64 -3.21 -15.90
C LEU A 416 1.60 -3.80 -16.85
N ASP A 417 1.40 -5.10 -16.80
CA ASP A 417 0.50 -5.87 -17.66
C ASP A 417 -0.93 -5.28 -17.73
N LYS A 418 -1.42 -4.71 -16.64
CA LYS A 418 -2.73 -4.08 -16.54
C LYS A 418 -2.96 -2.92 -17.54
N CYS A 419 -1.92 -2.14 -17.82
CA CYS A 419 -2.04 -0.93 -18.65
C CYS A 419 -1.02 -0.86 -19.81
N CYS A 420 -0.05 -1.76 -19.86
CA CYS A 420 0.93 -1.84 -20.95
C CYS A 420 0.50 -2.83 -22.03
N ILE A 421 -0.53 -3.65 -21.78
CA ILE A 421 -1.12 -4.59 -22.73
C ILE A 421 -2.51 -4.09 -23.16
N PRO A 422 -2.85 -4.10 -24.46
CA PRO A 422 -4.19 -3.75 -24.94
C PRO A 422 -5.17 -4.91 -24.69
N GLN A 423 -5.76 -4.96 -23.49
CA GLN A 423 -6.59 -6.07 -23.01
C GLN A 423 -7.88 -6.29 -23.83
N GLY A 424 -8.42 -5.23 -24.44
CA GLY A 424 -9.57 -5.30 -25.36
C GLY A 424 -9.25 -5.90 -26.73
N ASP A 425 -8.00 -5.83 -27.18
CA ASP A 425 -7.57 -6.38 -28.47
C ASP A 425 -6.98 -7.78 -28.28
N LYS A 426 -7.80 -8.82 -28.49
CA LYS A 426 -7.41 -10.21 -28.21
C LYS A 426 -6.21 -10.71 -29.01
N VAL A 427 -5.99 -10.17 -30.20
CA VAL A 427 -4.86 -10.56 -31.05
C VAL A 427 -3.57 -9.94 -30.51
N LEU A 428 -3.55 -8.64 -30.25
CA LEU A 428 -2.36 -7.98 -29.68
C LEU A 428 -2.08 -8.45 -28.25
N MET A 429 -3.12 -8.68 -27.45
CA MET A 429 -2.99 -9.28 -26.11
C MET A 429 -2.28 -10.63 -26.19
N SER A 430 -2.70 -11.52 -27.10
CA SER A 430 -2.02 -12.81 -27.34
C SER A 430 -0.55 -12.63 -27.70
N TRP A 431 -0.22 -11.65 -28.55
CA TRP A 431 1.18 -11.33 -28.87
C TRP A 431 1.98 -10.90 -27.63
N CYS A 432 1.44 -9.97 -26.84
CA CYS A 432 2.08 -9.49 -25.61
C CYS A 432 2.33 -10.62 -24.61
N VAL A 433 1.35 -11.52 -24.42
CA VAL A 433 1.47 -12.70 -23.53
C VAL A 433 2.59 -13.63 -23.98
N ASN A 434 2.73 -13.85 -25.29
CA ASN A 434 3.78 -14.70 -25.81
C ASN A 434 5.18 -14.04 -25.74
N LEU A 435 5.27 -12.72 -25.81
CA LEU A 435 6.50 -11.90 -25.79
C LEU A 435 6.97 -11.48 -24.38
N LEU A 436 6.44 -12.10 -23.32
CA LEU A 436 6.74 -11.70 -21.95
C LEU A 436 8.25 -11.72 -21.64
N GLU A 437 8.98 -12.72 -22.12
CA GLU A 437 10.42 -12.85 -21.93
C GLU A 437 11.17 -11.70 -22.59
N GLU A 438 10.76 -11.29 -23.78
CA GLU A 438 11.30 -10.11 -24.44
C GLU A 438 11.03 -8.83 -23.63
N PHE A 439 9.83 -8.66 -23.06
CA PHE A 439 9.51 -7.51 -22.21
C PHE A 439 10.31 -7.49 -20.90
N ILE A 440 10.56 -8.66 -20.32
CA ILE A 440 11.48 -8.82 -19.18
C ILE A 440 12.88 -8.35 -19.57
N VAL A 441 13.42 -8.80 -20.70
CA VAL A 441 14.75 -8.38 -21.20
C VAL A 441 14.84 -6.86 -21.44
N PHE A 442 13.75 -6.22 -21.87
CA PHE A 442 13.74 -4.77 -22.14
C PHE A 442 13.67 -3.90 -20.88
N SER A 443 13.28 -4.48 -19.74
CA SER A 443 13.15 -3.79 -18.46
C SER A 443 14.50 -3.74 -17.74
N ASP A 444 14.84 -2.65 -17.04
CA ASP A 444 16.13 -2.52 -16.33
C ASP A 444 16.09 -3.01 -14.86
N GLY A 445 14.99 -3.63 -14.44
CA GLY A 445 14.82 -4.12 -13.08
C GLY A 445 13.40 -4.62 -12.84
N LEU A 446 13.18 -5.31 -11.72
CA LEU A 446 11.91 -5.92 -11.34
C LEU A 446 11.46 -5.36 -10.02
N ILE A 447 10.26 -4.79 -9.99
CA ILE A 447 9.54 -4.50 -8.74
C ILE A 447 8.49 -5.57 -8.55
N VAL A 448 8.45 -6.16 -7.37
CA VAL A 448 7.46 -7.20 -7.04
C VAL A 448 6.60 -6.75 -5.88
N LEU A 449 5.30 -6.55 -6.12
CA LEU A 449 4.31 -6.42 -5.05
C LEU A 449 3.95 -7.82 -4.55
N VAL A 450 4.45 -8.20 -3.38
CA VAL A 450 4.42 -9.59 -2.90
C VAL A 450 3.49 -9.75 -1.68
N PRO A 451 2.16 -9.86 -1.84
CA PRO A 451 1.30 -10.40 -0.79
C PRO A 451 1.59 -11.90 -0.57
N TRP A 452 1.11 -12.50 0.52
CA TRP A 452 1.34 -13.92 0.83
C TRP A 452 0.80 -14.89 -0.23
N THR A 453 -0.14 -14.45 -1.06
CA THR A 453 -0.67 -15.22 -2.20
C THR A 453 0.10 -15.06 -3.50
N TYR A 454 1.13 -14.21 -3.58
CA TYR A 454 1.90 -14.00 -4.81
C TYR A 454 2.47 -15.31 -5.37
N PHE A 455 3.06 -16.15 -4.50
CA PHE A 455 3.67 -17.42 -4.89
C PHE A 455 2.65 -18.52 -5.27
N THR A 456 1.36 -18.25 -5.16
CA THR A 456 0.32 -19.19 -5.63
C THR A 456 -0.13 -18.88 -7.05
N ARG A 457 0.40 -17.83 -7.70
CA ARG A 457 -0.03 -17.38 -9.03
C ARG A 457 1.01 -17.77 -10.09
N LEU A 458 0.57 -18.50 -11.11
CA LEU A 458 1.47 -19.11 -12.09
C LEU A 458 2.26 -18.07 -12.91
N TRP A 459 1.60 -17.02 -13.38
CA TRP A 459 2.26 -15.91 -14.09
C TRP A 459 3.29 -15.20 -13.21
N CYS A 460 2.94 -14.89 -11.96
CA CYS A 460 3.83 -14.22 -11.01
C CYS A 460 5.13 -15.01 -10.76
N VAL A 461 5.02 -16.32 -10.49
CA VAL A 461 6.22 -17.14 -10.24
C VAL A 461 7.03 -17.37 -11.52
N TYR A 462 6.38 -17.37 -12.69
CA TYR A 462 7.08 -17.44 -13.97
C TYR A 462 7.89 -16.15 -14.22
N GLU A 463 7.28 -14.98 -14.06
CA GLU A 463 7.92 -13.67 -14.17
C GLU A 463 9.13 -13.56 -13.25
N TRP A 464 8.96 -13.93 -11.98
CA TRP A 464 10.02 -13.92 -10.96
C TRP A 464 11.25 -14.71 -11.43
N VAL A 465 11.06 -15.96 -11.85
CA VAL A 465 12.16 -16.84 -12.21
C VAL A 465 12.78 -16.39 -13.53
N CYS A 466 11.96 -16.05 -14.53
CA CYS A 466 12.46 -15.56 -15.81
C CYS A 466 13.31 -14.31 -15.65
N PHE A 467 12.91 -13.37 -14.79
CA PHE A 467 13.69 -12.16 -14.53
C PHE A 467 15.07 -12.50 -13.96
N LEU A 468 15.12 -13.38 -12.95
CA LEU A 468 16.36 -13.84 -12.31
C LEU A 468 17.29 -14.66 -13.23
N LEU A 469 16.82 -15.12 -14.39
CA LEU A 469 17.67 -15.77 -15.39
C LEU A 469 18.44 -14.78 -16.25
N VAL A 470 17.93 -13.56 -16.43
CA VAL A 470 18.47 -12.61 -17.41
C VAL A 470 18.96 -11.31 -16.78
N HIS A 471 18.62 -11.03 -15.52
CA HIS A 471 19.01 -9.82 -14.80
C HIS A 471 19.77 -10.13 -13.51
N ASP A 472 20.52 -9.15 -13.03
CA ASP A 472 21.20 -9.25 -11.74
C ASP A 472 20.16 -9.27 -10.61
N PRO A 473 20.27 -10.16 -9.61
CA PRO A 473 19.39 -10.13 -8.44
C PRO A 473 19.31 -8.76 -7.76
N MET A 474 20.35 -7.92 -7.85
CA MET A 474 20.40 -6.56 -7.32
C MET A 474 19.46 -5.58 -8.02
N ASP A 475 18.99 -5.90 -9.23
CA ASP A 475 18.01 -5.09 -9.97
C ASP A 475 16.56 -5.43 -9.61
N ILE A 476 16.36 -6.31 -8.63
CA ILE A 476 15.05 -6.72 -8.12
C ILE A 476 14.76 -6.00 -6.82
N GLU A 477 13.54 -5.50 -6.63
CA GLU A 477 13.08 -4.90 -5.39
C GLU A 477 11.78 -5.57 -4.94
N ILE A 478 11.78 -6.02 -3.68
CA ILE A 478 10.64 -6.70 -3.05
C ILE A 478 9.85 -5.67 -2.26
N CYS A 479 8.62 -5.44 -2.70
CA CYS A 479 7.65 -4.56 -2.10
C CYS A 479 6.66 -5.40 -1.29
N ALA A 480 7.01 -5.66 -0.04
CA ALA A 480 6.25 -6.51 0.88
C ALA A 480 5.90 -5.83 2.21
N ASP A 481 6.45 -4.64 2.46
CA ASP A 481 6.29 -3.86 3.69
C ASP A 481 4.82 -3.72 4.12
N PRO A 482 3.84 -3.39 3.24
CA PRO A 482 2.44 -3.27 3.65
C PRO A 482 1.75 -4.62 3.93
N PHE A 483 2.37 -5.75 3.58
CA PHE A 483 1.76 -7.09 3.61
C PHE A 483 2.36 -7.99 4.71
N ILE A 484 3.56 -7.69 5.18
CA ILE A 484 4.24 -8.46 6.23
C ILE A 484 3.79 -7.98 7.61
N ARG A 485 3.30 -8.92 8.42
CA ARG A 485 2.93 -8.78 9.83
C ARG A 485 3.24 -10.07 10.55
N ASP A 486 3.23 -10.05 11.88
CA ASP A 486 3.33 -11.27 12.69
C ASP A 486 2.27 -12.32 12.30
N SER A 487 1.05 -11.88 11.99
CA SER A 487 -0.06 -12.75 11.58
C SER A 487 0.10 -13.33 10.16
N THR A 488 0.77 -12.61 9.24
CA THR A 488 0.92 -13.02 7.84
C THR A 488 2.25 -13.73 7.57
N MET A 489 3.27 -13.54 8.41
CA MET A 489 4.59 -14.18 8.26
C MET A 489 4.51 -15.71 8.12
N PRO A 490 3.70 -16.45 8.91
CA PRO A 490 3.53 -17.89 8.72
C PRO A 490 2.96 -18.27 7.34
N LEU A 491 2.14 -17.41 6.74
CA LEU A 491 1.56 -17.63 5.41
C LEU A 491 2.65 -17.58 4.33
N TYR A 492 3.58 -16.62 4.41
CA TYR A 492 4.75 -16.54 3.52
C TYR A 492 5.64 -17.77 3.65
N ILE A 493 5.99 -18.13 4.88
CA ILE A 493 6.85 -19.29 5.14
C ILE A 493 6.20 -20.56 4.59
N SER A 494 4.90 -20.75 4.85
CA SER A 494 4.15 -21.91 4.37
C SER A 494 4.08 -21.95 2.85
N CYS A 495 3.71 -20.84 2.19
CA CYS A 495 3.55 -20.83 0.74
C CYS A 495 4.87 -21.04 0.00
N ILE A 496 5.98 -20.48 0.48
CA ILE A 496 7.31 -20.68 -0.10
C ILE A 496 7.79 -22.12 0.16
N SER A 497 7.75 -22.59 1.42
CA SER A 497 8.28 -23.92 1.78
C SER A 497 7.54 -25.04 1.04
N ASN A 498 6.21 -24.91 0.95
CA ASN A 498 5.34 -25.89 0.30
C ASN A 498 5.10 -25.61 -1.18
N PHE A 499 5.81 -24.65 -1.79
CA PHE A 499 5.58 -24.26 -3.19
C PHE A 499 5.64 -25.47 -4.14
N LYS A 500 4.62 -25.53 -5.00
CA LYS A 500 4.45 -26.51 -6.07
C LYS A 500 3.93 -25.82 -7.33
N LEU A 501 4.63 -26.03 -8.44
CA LEU A 501 4.30 -25.36 -9.71
C LEU A 501 2.91 -25.78 -10.21
N GLU A 502 2.57 -27.06 -10.06
CA GLU A 502 1.27 -27.60 -10.48
C GLU A 502 0.09 -27.04 -9.67
N SER A 503 0.31 -26.65 -8.43
CA SER A 503 -0.72 -26.09 -7.54
C SER A 503 -0.96 -24.59 -7.77
N CYS A 504 -0.18 -23.96 -8.63
CA CYS A 504 -0.37 -22.54 -8.92
C CYS A 504 -1.69 -22.29 -9.65
N GLN A 505 -2.37 -21.23 -9.25
CA GLN A 505 -3.57 -20.70 -9.90
C GLN A 505 -3.19 -20.01 -11.21
N CYS A 506 -3.96 -20.24 -12.25
CA CYS A 506 -3.86 -19.53 -13.52
C CYS A 506 -5.20 -18.84 -13.78
N PHE A 507 -5.19 -17.52 -14.00
CA PHE A 507 -6.46 -16.80 -14.24
C PHE A 507 -7.10 -17.23 -15.56
N HIS A 508 -6.28 -17.39 -16.61
CA HIS A 508 -6.70 -17.93 -17.89
C HIS A 508 -6.06 -19.31 -18.07
N GLU A 509 -6.82 -20.37 -17.80
CA GLU A 509 -6.30 -21.74 -17.78
C GLU A 509 -5.59 -22.21 -19.06
N PRO A 510 -5.95 -21.78 -20.29
CA PRO A 510 -5.15 -22.09 -21.49
C PRO A 510 -3.69 -21.63 -21.41
N ASP A 511 -3.38 -20.58 -20.65
CA ASP A 511 -2.01 -20.08 -20.47
C ASP A 511 -1.16 -21.07 -19.67
N ARG A 512 -1.77 -21.92 -18.83
CA ARG A 512 -1.04 -22.92 -18.04
C ARG A 512 -0.23 -23.84 -18.94
N ALA A 513 -0.82 -24.33 -20.02
CA ALA A 513 -0.13 -25.21 -20.96
C ALA A 513 1.07 -24.51 -21.59
N ILE A 514 0.91 -23.24 -21.96
CA ILE A 514 1.97 -22.41 -22.55
C ILE A 514 3.12 -22.23 -21.56
N LEU A 515 2.82 -21.82 -20.33
CA LEU A 515 3.82 -21.57 -19.29
C LEU A 515 4.53 -22.84 -18.86
N LEU A 516 3.82 -23.96 -18.68
CA LEU A 516 4.45 -25.23 -18.35
C LEU A 516 5.35 -25.73 -19.48
N ALA A 517 4.95 -25.57 -20.74
CA ALA A 517 5.79 -25.90 -21.88
C ALA A 517 7.06 -25.04 -21.91
N LYS A 518 6.95 -23.74 -21.61
CA LYS A 518 8.09 -22.83 -21.48
C LYS A 518 9.01 -23.24 -20.31
N VAL A 519 8.45 -23.65 -19.16
CA VAL A 519 9.25 -24.17 -18.04
C VAL A 519 10.00 -25.44 -18.43
N ASP A 520 9.34 -26.37 -19.12
CA ASP A 520 9.99 -27.61 -19.57
C ASP A 520 11.06 -27.35 -20.65
N LEU A 521 10.92 -26.26 -21.43
CA LEU A 521 11.88 -25.85 -22.45
C LEU A 521 13.13 -25.17 -21.86
N TYR A 522 12.94 -24.24 -20.92
CA TYR A 522 14.03 -23.37 -20.44
C TYR A 522 14.74 -23.91 -19.19
N TYR A 523 14.12 -24.83 -18.44
CA TYR A 523 14.66 -25.31 -17.17
C TYR A 523 15.01 -26.79 -17.22
N LYS A 524 16.05 -27.18 -16.47
CA LYS A 524 16.50 -28.58 -16.37
C LYS A 524 15.37 -29.55 -15.98
N SER A 525 14.45 -29.10 -15.13
CA SER A 525 13.22 -29.80 -14.78
C SER A 525 12.30 -28.88 -13.96
N ARG A 526 11.01 -29.21 -13.89
CA ARG A 526 10.06 -28.52 -12.99
C ARG A 526 10.52 -28.52 -11.53
N ALA A 527 11.12 -29.61 -11.06
CA ALA A 527 11.69 -29.68 -9.71
C ALA A 527 12.89 -28.72 -9.52
N ALA A 528 13.69 -28.48 -10.57
CA ALA A 528 14.76 -27.48 -10.53
C ALA A 528 14.18 -26.06 -10.48
N PHE A 529 13.13 -25.78 -11.27
CA PHE A 529 12.38 -24.53 -11.21
C PHE A 529 11.85 -24.26 -9.80
N GLU A 530 11.16 -25.25 -9.19
CA GLU A 530 10.63 -25.13 -7.83
C GLU A 530 11.73 -24.83 -6.80
N ARG A 531 12.86 -25.53 -6.84
CA ARG A 531 13.98 -25.28 -5.92
C ARG A 531 14.56 -23.89 -6.10
N PHE A 532 14.72 -23.44 -7.34
CA PHE A 532 15.26 -22.13 -7.64
C PHE A 532 14.34 -21.02 -7.16
N LEU A 533 13.02 -21.12 -7.40
CA LEU A 533 12.05 -20.17 -6.87
C LEU A 533 12.12 -20.11 -5.34
N LYS A 534 12.09 -21.26 -4.65
CA LYS A 534 12.14 -21.32 -3.19
C LYS A 534 13.39 -20.63 -2.62
N PHE A 535 14.55 -20.97 -3.17
CA PHE A 535 15.82 -20.40 -2.74
C PHE A 535 15.87 -18.89 -2.96
N THR A 536 15.52 -18.43 -4.15
CA THR A 536 15.59 -17.00 -4.52
C THR A 536 14.56 -16.17 -3.77
N SER A 537 13.37 -16.72 -3.49
CA SER A 537 12.36 -16.08 -2.64
C SER A 537 12.92 -15.79 -1.26
N ILE A 538 13.46 -16.80 -0.57
CA ILE A 538 14.05 -16.64 0.77
C ILE A 538 15.20 -15.62 0.73
N ALA A 539 16.10 -15.74 -0.25
CA ALA A 539 17.25 -14.85 -0.36
C ALA A 539 16.84 -13.38 -0.56
N LEU A 540 15.87 -13.11 -1.43
CA LEU A 540 15.43 -11.75 -1.74
C LEU A 540 14.60 -11.13 -0.60
N PHE A 541 13.79 -11.93 0.12
CA PHE A 541 13.15 -11.48 1.35
C PHE A 541 14.17 -11.17 2.46
N ALA A 542 15.13 -12.06 2.70
CA ALA A 542 16.19 -11.83 3.69
C ALA A 542 16.99 -10.57 3.37
N ARG A 543 17.29 -10.33 2.09
CA ARG A 543 17.96 -9.10 1.64
C ARG A 543 17.08 -7.86 1.88
N ARG A 544 15.77 -7.92 1.57
CA ARG A 544 14.84 -6.79 1.83
C ARG A 544 14.79 -6.47 3.32
N LEU A 545 14.62 -7.49 4.17
CA LEU A 545 14.58 -7.33 5.62
C LEU A 545 15.90 -6.76 6.18
N ALA A 546 17.04 -7.10 5.58
CA ALA A 546 18.33 -6.53 5.97
C ALA A 546 18.50 -5.05 5.54
N HIS A 547 17.75 -4.59 4.53
CA HIS A 547 17.79 -3.21 4.04
C HIS A 547 16.72 -2.30 4.65
N GLN A 548 15.62 -2.85 5.17
CA GLN A 548 14.73 -2.12 6.05
C GLN A 548 15.58 -1.64 7.24
N ARG A 549 15.82 -0.33 7.31
CA ARG A 549 16.45 0.23 8.51
C ARG A 549 15.51 -0.09 9.69
N PRO A 550 16.02 -0.72 10.77
CA PRO A 550 15.20 -1.13 11.91
C PRO A 550 14.38 0.01 12.51
#